data_AF-A0A8C0UUB5-F1
#
_entry.id   AF-A0A8C0UUB5-F1
#
_cell.length_a   1.000
_cell.length_b   1.000
_cell.length_c   1.000
_cell.angle_alpha   90.00
_cell.angle_beta   90.00
_cell.angle_gamma   90.00
#
_symmetry.space_group_name_H-M   'P 1'
#
loop_
_entity.id
_entity.type
_entity.pdbx_description
1 polymer ?
#
loop_
_entity_poly.entity_id
_entity_poly.type
_entity_poly.pdbx_seq_one_letter_code
_entity_poly.pdbx_strand_id
1 'polypeptide(L)'
;MALLCYNKGCGQRFDPEHNAEDSCLYHPGVPIFHDALKGWSCCKKRTTDFSEFLSIKGCTKGFHSKEKPPEPSSQGKISDEPKAKPVKELIVQGPKSAEKMLRERPR
;
A
#
# COMPACT_ATOMS: atom_id res chain seq x y z
N MET A 1 0.98 22.25 27.48
CA MET A 1 -0.24 22.09 26.64
C MET A 1 0.06 20.94 25.69
N ALA A 2 -0.66 19.83 25.80
CA ALA A 2 -0.36 18.65 25.02
C ALA A 2 -0.88 18.77 23.57
N LEU A 3 0.04 18.83 22.61
CA LEU A 3 -0.22 18.90 21.17
C LEU A 3 -0.31 17.50 20.57
N LEU A 4 -1.06 17.33 19.49
CA LEU A 4 -1.12 16.06 18.77
C LEU A 4 0.09 15.91 17.84
N CYS A 5 0.76 14.75 17.91
CA CYS A 5 1.81 14.39 16.97
C CYS A 5 1.22 13.89 15.65
N TYR A 6 1.62 14.51 14.55
CA TYR A 6 1.20 14.13 13.20
C TYR A 6 2.21 13.24 12.45
N ASN A 7 3.29 12.84 13.11
CA ASN A 7 4.22 11.87 12.52
C ASN A 7 3.53 10.53 12.28
N LYS A 8 3.82 9.91 11.13
CA LYS A 8 3.18 8.67 10.69
C LYS A 8 3.49 7.52 11.66
N GLY A 9 2.47 6.89 12.22
CA GLY A 9 2.61 5.79 13.19
C GLY A 9 2.84 6.23 14.64
N CYS A 10 2.84 7.54 14.95
CA CYS A 10 2.89 8.05 16.33
C CYS A 10 1.49 8.38 16.87
N GLY A 11 0.87 9.47 16.39
CA GLY A 11 -0.49 9.88 16.80
C GLY A 11 -0.66 10.23 18.30
N GLN A 12 0.43 10.31 19.06
CA GLN A 12 0.40 10.57 20.50
C GLN A 12 0.30 12.07 20.79
N ARG A 13 -0.24 12.41 21.96
CA ARG A 13 -0.17 13.77 22.49
C ARG A 13 1.19 13.98 23.18
N PHE A 14 1.82 15.13 22.96
CA PHE A 14 3.14 15.46 23.50
C PHE A 14 3.19 16.91 23.94
N ASP A 15 4.04 17.23 24.92
CA ASP A 15 4.30 18.60 25.32
C ASP A 15 5.48 19.18 24.51
N PRO A 16 5.30 20.31 23.80
CA PRO A 16 6.34 20.88 22.96
C PRO A 16 7.57 21.34 23.75
N GLU A 17 7.41 21.66 25.04
CA GLU A 17 8.51 22.07 25.93
C GLU A 17 9.38 20.89 26.38
N HIS A 18 8.85 19.66 26.33
CA HIS A 18 9.54 18.45 26.76
C HIS A 18 9.78 17.47 25.58
N ASN A 19 9.86 17.99 24.36
CA ASN A 19 10.04 17.19 23.16
C ASN A 19 11.53 16.89 22.92
N ALA A 20 12.00 15.70 23.31
CA ALA A 20 13.36 15.24 23.06
C ALA A 20 13.48 14.48 21.73
N GLU A 21 14.72 14.26 21.27
CA GLU A 21 15.01 13.57 20.00
C GLU A 21 14.63 12.08 19.99
N ASP A 22 14.35 11.50 21.14
CA ASP A 22 13.99 10.09 21.29
C ASP A 22 12.54 9.88 21.75
N SER A 23 11.78 10.97 21.88
CA SER A 23 10.41 10.95 22.41
C SER A 23 9.38 10.39 21.42
N CYS A 24 9.58 10.61 20.11
CA CYS A 24 8.64 10.16 19.09
C CYS A 24 9.15 8.91 18.36
N LEU A 25 8.31 7.87 18.26
CA LEU A 25 8.53 6.73 17.37
C LEU A 25 7.62 6.85 16.14
N TYR A 26 8.22 7.01 14.97
CA TYR A 26 7.48 7.19 13.72
C TYR A 26 8.13 6.50 12.51
N HIS A 27 7.40 6.48 11.39
CA HIS A 27 7.87 6.01 10.11
C HIS A 27 8.20 7.21 9.20
N PRO A 28 9.48 7.45 8.86
CA PRO A 28 9.87 8.51 7.93
C PRO A 28 9.54 8.15 6.47
N GLY A 29 9.28 6.86 6.19
CA GLY A 29 8.98 6.38 4.86
C GLY A 29 7.51 6.55 4.45
N VAL A 30 7.23 6.18 3.20
CA VAL A 30 5.87 6.08 2.66
C VAL A 30 5.28 4.66 2.86
N PRO A 31 3.95 4.53 2.97
CA PRO A 31 3.27 3.24 2.90
C PRO A 31 3.59 2.51 1.60
N ILE A 32 3.85 1.21 1.68
CA ILE A 32 4.07 0.31 0.54
C ILE A 32 3.04 -0.82 0.59
N PHE A 33 2.49 -1.17 -0.58
CA PHE A 33 1.49 -2.23 -0.73
C PHE A 33 1.91 -3.14 -1.90
N HIS A 34 2.33 -4.38 -1.62
CA HIS A 34 2.77 -5.35 -2.64
C HIS A 34 2.51 -6.79 -2.16
N ASP A 35 2.11 -7.71 -3.06
CA ASP A 35 1.77 -9.12 -2.72
C ASP A 35 0.79 -9.28 -1.54
N ALA A 36 -0.25 -8.44 -1.49
CA ALA A 36 -1.19 -8.34 -0.36
C ALA A 36 -0.56 -7.95 1.00
N LEU A 37 0.75 -7.69 1.04
CA LEU A 37 1.47 -7.17 2.18
C LEU A 37 1.47 -5.64 2.18
N LYS A 38 1.16 -5.09 3.34
CA LYS A 38 1.11 -3.67 3.66
C LYS A 38 2.26 -3.37 4.61
N GLY A 39 3.01 -2.30 4.37
CA GLY A 39 4.16 -1.95 5.19
C GLY A 39 4.64 -0.54 4.95
N TRP A 40 5.82 -0.22 5.47
CA TRP A 40 6.45 1.09 5.32
C TRP A 40 7.80 0.94 4.63
N SER A 41 8.12 1.79 3.67
CA SER A 41 9.42 1.76 2.97
C SER A 41 10.63 1.95 3.89
N CYS A 42 10.45 2.56 5.06
CA CYS A 42 11.51 2.78 6.05
C CYS A 42 11.82 1.55 6.93
N CYS A 43 11.06 0.46 6.84
CA CYS A 43 11.36 -0.75 7.61
C CYS A 43 10.90 -2.04 6.90
N LYS A 44 11.35 -3.20 7.37
CA LYS A 44 11.00 -4.50 6.78
C LYS A 44 9.70 -5.09 7.32
N LYS A 45 9.05 -4.44 8.29
CA LYS A 45 7.79 -4.93 8.89
C LYS A 45 6.66 -4.82 7.86
N ARG A 46 5.99 -5.94 7.63
CA ARG A 46 4.91 -6.11 6.65
C ARG A 46 3.80 -6.96 7.26
N THR A 47 2.58 -6.66 6.90
CA THR A 47 1.38 -7.35 7.38
C THR A 47 0.35 -7.49 6.28
N THR A 48 -0.46 -8.53 6.32
CA THR A 48 -1.59 -8.69 5.38
C THR A 48 -2.82 -7.93 5.87
N ASP A 49 -2.92 -7.64 7.17
CA ASP A 49 -4.08 -6.99 7.77
C ASP A 49 -3.98 -5.45 7.78
N PHE A 50 -5.10 -4.79 7.52
CA PHE A 50 -5.11 -3.32 7.47
C PHE A 50 -5.07 -2.68 8.87
N SER A 51 -5.74 -3.28 9.85
CA SER A 51 -5.76 -2.78 11.23
C SER A 51 -4.37 -2.93 11.87
N GLU A 52 -3.69 -4.05 11.61
CA GLU A 52 -2.32 -4.26 12.03
C GLU A 52 -1.38 -3.24 11.37
N PHE A 53 -1.57 -2.94 10.07
CA PHE A 53 -0.75 -1.96 9.35
C PHE A 53 -0.79 -0.56 10.01
N LEU A 54 -2.00 -0.11 10.39
CA LEU A 54 -2.17 1.16 11.10
C LEU A 54 -1.56 1.14 12.51
N SER A 55 -1.44 -0.04 13.11
CA SER A 55 -0.88 -0.26 14.45
C SER A 55 0.63 -0.49 14.46
N ILE A 56 1.29 -0.61 13.30
CA ILE A 56 2.74 -0.82 13.20
C ILE A 56 3.47 0.35 13.86
N LYS A 57 4.14 0.09 14.98
CA LYS A 57 4.98 1.06 15.68
C LYS A 57 6.07 1.61 14.76
N GLY A 58 6.30 2.92 14.86
CA GLY A 58 7.38 3.62 14.17
C GLY A 58 8.73 2.94 14.31
N CYS A 59 9.53 2.94 13.24
CA CYS A 59 10.87 2.36 13.25
C CYS A 59 11.99 3.35 13.60
N THR A 60 11.70 4.66 13.58
CA THR A 60 12.68 5.73 13.79
C THR A 60 12.31 6.54 15.02
N LYS A 61 13.32 6.91 15.80
CA LYS A 61 13.22 7.84 16.93
C LYS A 61 13.49 9.27 16.44
N GLY A 62 12.73 10.23 16.92
CA GLY A 62 12.93 11.64 16.62
C GLY A 62 12.06 12.53 17.49
N PHE A 63 11.97 13.80 17.12
CA PHE A 63 11.06 14.77 17.73
C PHE A 63 9.61 14.54 17.26
N HIS A 64 8.66 14.82 18.14
CA HIS A 64 7.25 14.91 17.74
C HIS A 64 7.01 16.12 16.83
N SER A 65 6.15 15.98 15.82
CA SER A 65 5.73 17.09 14.96
C SER A 65 4.29 17.51 15.25
N LYS A 66 4.07 18.81 15.47
CA LYS A 66 2.75 19.43 15.62
C LYS A 66 2.13 19.88 14.30
N GLU A 67 2.88 19.80 13.20
CA GLU A 67 2.44 20.29 11.89
C GLU A 67 1.48 19.30 11.27
N LYS A 68 0.22 19.70 11.08
CA LYS A 68 -0.76 18.90 10.33
C LYS A 68 -0.28 18.84 8.88
N PRO A 69 0.00 17.65 8.31
CA PRO A 69 0.34 17.53 6.90
C PRO A 69 -0.81 18.12 6.06
N PRO A 70 -0.51 18.79 4.94
CA PRO A 70 -1.55 19.26 4.03
C PRO A 70 -2.43 18.07 3.64
N GLU A 71 -3.74 18.30 3.57
CA GLU A 71 -4.69 17.23 3.24
C GLU A 71 -4.32 16.67 1.86
N PRO A 72 -4.21 15.35 1.71
CA PRO A 72 -3.86 14.77 0.42
C PRO A 72 -5.02 15.04 -0.54
N SER A 73 -4.86 16.06 -1.38
CA SER A 73 -5.67 16.24 -2.58
C SER A 73 -5.59 14.95 -3.37
N SER A 74 -6.75 14.34 -3.60
CA SER A 74 -6.95 13.02 -4.19
C SER A 74 -6.28 12.89 -5.55
N GLN A 75 -5.00 12.54 -5.54
CA GLN A 75 -4.26 12.11 -6.72
C GLN A 75 -3.57 10.79 -6.37
N GLY A 76 -4.27 9.70 -6.68
CA GLY A 76 -3.68 8.37 -6.71
C GLY A 76 -2.48 8.39 -7.65
N LYS A 77 -1.28 8.30 -7.08
CA LYS A 77 -0.05 7.97 -7.79
C LYS A 77 0.58 6.78 -7.07
N ILE A 78 0.17 5.61 -7.51
CA ILE A 78 0.89 4.37 -7.29
C ILE A 78 2.06 4.40 -8.29
N SER A 79 3.21 4.89 -7.85
CA SER A 79 4.50 4.67 -8.52
C SER A 79 5.07 3.38 -7.89
N ASP A 80 5.62 2.37 -8.56
CA ASP A 80 6.13 2.23 -9.92
C ASP A 80 6.37 0.72 -10.21
N GLU A 81 6.14 0.33 -11.47
CA GLU A 81 6.76 -0.74 -12.28
C GLU A 81 7.15 -2.13 -11.68
N PRO A 82 6.63 -3.24 -12.24
CA PRO A 82 7.40 -4.44 -12.49
C PRO A 82 7.94 -4.45 -13.93
N LYS A 83 9.27 -4.44 -14.10
CA LYS A 83 9.91 -4.85 -15.36
C LYS A 83 9.61 -6.32 -15.60
N ALA A 84 8.59 -6.61 -16.41
CA ALA A 84 8.42 -7.91 -17.02
C ALA A 84 7.95 -7.75 -18.47
N LYS A 85 8.70 -8.40 -19.35
CA LYS A 85 8.61 -8.38 -20.81
C LYS A 85 7.19 -8.76 -21.29
N PRO A 86 6.71 -8.26 -22.44
CA PRO A 86 5.37 -8.57 -22.93
C PRO A 86 5.30 -10.04 -23.34
N VAL A 87 4.58 -10.86 -22.56
CA VAL A 87 4.14 -12.18 -23.03
C VAL A 87 2.99 -11.92 -23.97
N LYS A 88 3.29 -11.99 -25.27
CA LYS A 88 2.33 -11.88 -26.36
C LYS A 88 1.23 -12.93 -26.15
N GLU A 89 0.00 -12.45 -25.97
CA GLU A 89 -1.23 -13.21 -26.10
C GLU A 89 -1.13 -14.18 -27.28
N LEU A 90 -1.05 -15.48 -26.98
CA LEU A 90 -1.42 -16.51 -27.94
C LEU A 90 -2.85 -16.89 -27.60
N ILE A 91 -3.78 -16.19 -28.22
CA ILE A 91 -5.20 -16.52 -28.28
C ILE A 91 -5.27 -17.95 -28.83
N VAL A 92 -5.52 -18.94 -27.97
CA VAL A 92 -5.86 -20.29 -28.42
C VAL A 92 -7.22 -20.20 -29.09
N GLN A 93 -7.20 -20.21 -30.42
CA GLN A 93 -8.40 -20.38 -31.24
C GLN A 93 -9.02 -21.72 -30.86
N GLY A 94 -10.14 -21.67 -30.13
CA GLY A 94 -10.97 -22.85 -29.91
C GLY A 94 -11.42 -23.42 -31.26
N PRO A 95 -11.38 -24.75 -31.47
CA PRO A 95 -11.74 -25.33 -32.75
C PRO A 95 -13.22 -25.11 -33.06
N LYS A 96 -13.49 -24.51 -34.22
CA LYS A 96 -14.80 -24.47 -34.87
C LYS A 96 -15.23 -25.90 -35.19
N SER A 97 -16.06 -26.51 -34.34
CA SER A 97 -16.70 -27.80 -34.66
C SER A 97 -18.05 -27.93 -33.97
N ALA A 98 -18.98 -27.01 -34.26
CA ALA A 98 -20.37 -27.10 -33.78
C ALA A 98 -21.42 -26.82 -34.87
N GLU A 99 -21.06 -26.79 -36.16
CA GLU A 99 -22.03 -26.57 -37.25
C GLU A 99 -21.69 -27.43 -38.49
N LYS A 100 -21.93 -28.76 -38.47
CA LYS A 100 -22.18 -29.56 -39.71
C LYS A 100 -22.62 -31.00 -39.47
N MET A 101 -23.78 -31.28 -38.86
CA MET A 101 -24.48 -32.57 -39.08
C MET A 101 -26.03 -32.45 -39.11
N LEU A 102 -26.58 -31.26 -39.40
CA LEU A 102 -27.98 -31.14 -39.83
C LEU A 102 -28.09 -31.33 -41.35
N ARG A 103 -27.71 -32.52 -41.81
CA ARG A 103 -27.95 -33.08 -43.15
C ARG A 103 -27.51 -34.53 -42.95
N GLU A 104 -28.42 -35.46 -42.67
CA GLU A 104 -29.15 -36.20 -43.70
C GLU A 104 -30.44 -36.78 -43.10
N ARG A 105 -31.58 -36.43 -43.72
CA ARG A 105 -32.86 -37.13 -43.55
C ARG A 105 -32.79 -38.42 -44.38
N PRO A 106 -32.86 -39.62 -43.80
CA PRO A 106 -33.26 -40.80 -44.55
C PRO A 106 -34.76 -40.68 -44.86
N ARG A 107 -35.13 -41.19 -46.03
CA ARG A 107 -36.46 -41.12 -46.63
C ARG A 107 -37.49 -41.96 -45.89
#